data_AF-A0A965IRH8-F1
#
_entry.id   AF-A0A965IRH8-F1
#
_cell.length_a   1.000
_cell.length_b   1.000
_cell.length_c   1.000
_cell.angle_alpha   90.00
_cell.angle_beta   90.00
_cell.angle_gamma   90.00
#
_symmetry.space_group_name_H-M   'P 1'
#
loop_
_entity.id
_entity.type
_entity.pdbx_description
1 polymer ?
#
loop_
_entity_poly.entity_id
_entity_poly.type
_entity_poly.pdbx_seq_one_letter_code
_entity_poly.pdbx_strand_id
1 'polypeptide(L)'
;MNASDQLNDLMTIRQLLLGRVIAGENIKLNNHLNDVAARLEAQLRSGKEFTSYQGRRLQQAIGDLAGLVQLQRPDLTDLASMEAKFAQGAVGKVGIDIALPPKKVLQSVADTALVQGATFGDWFSKLEGSMRFDIDRAVKVGVSLGETNAQIAKRILGAGGDKGGEVMPRGRRDAMSI
;
A
#
# COMPACT_ATOMS: atom_id res chain seq x y z
N MET A 1 -40.13 -3.57 -18.02
CA MET A 1 -38.72 -3.36 -17.65
C MET A 1 -37.89 -4.16 -18.62
N ASN A 2 -37.04 -3.50 -19.44
CA ASN A 2 -36.30 -4.18 -20.50
C ASN A 2 -34.99 -4.79 -19.93
N ALA A 3 -34.43 -5.82 -20.57
CA ALA A 3 -33.21 -6.49 -20.10
C ALA A 3 -32.03 -5.52 -19.96
N SER A 4 -31.97 -4.49 -20.82
CA SER A 4 -30.97 -3.42 -20.78
C SER A 4 -31.07 -2.54 -19.52
N ASP A 5 -32.28 -2.22 -19.06
CA ASP A 5 -32.48 -1.40 -17.85
C ASP A 5 -32.03 -2.16 -16.60
N GLN A 6 -32.35 -3.47 -16.53
CA GLN A 6 -31.92 -4.33 -15.44
C GLN A 6 -30.41 -4.56 -15.41
N LEU A 7 -29.76 -4.58 -16.58
CA LEU A 7 -28.30 -4.68 -16.68
C LEU A 7 -27.63 -3.39 -16.23
N ASN A 8 -28.18 -2.23 -16.61
CA ASN A 8 -27.69 -0.93 -16.17
C ASN A 8 -27.78 -0.77 -14.65
N ASP A 9 -28.92 -1.11 -14.05
CA ASP A 9 -29.09 -1.07 -12.58
C ASP A 9 -28.06 -1.97 -11.86
N LEU A 10 -27.83 -3.19 -12.38
CA LEU A 10 -26.82 -4.09 -11.84
C LEU A 10 -25.39 -3.53 -11.95
N MET A 11 -25.07 -2.87 -13.07
CA MET A 11 -23.76 -2.25 -13.26
C MET A 11 -23.56 -1.05 -12.32
N THR A 12 -24.59 -0.24 -12.09
CA THR A 12 -24.56 0.85 -11.11
C THR A 12 -24.36 0.33 -9.70
N ILE A 13 -25.08 -0.73 -9.30
CA ILE A 13 -24.91 -1.39 -8.00
C ILE A 13 -23.49 -1.93 -7.85
N ARG A 14 -22.96 -2.59 -8.89
CA ARG A 14 -21.57 -3.08 -8.90
C ARG A 14 -20.57 -1.94 -8.69
N GLN A 15 -20.69 -0.84 -9.42
CA GLN A 15 -19.79 0.30 -9.28
C GLN A 15 -19.82 0.90 -7.86
N LEU A 16 -21.02 0.98 -7.24
CA LEU A 16 -21.18 1.42 -5.86
C LEU A 16 -20.51 0.47 -4.86
N LEU A 17 -20.67 -0.84 -5.04
CA LEU A 17 -20.03 -1.85 -4.20
C LEU A 17 -18.51 -1.81 -4.32
N LEU A 18 -17.98 -1.71 -5.55
CA LEU A 18 -16.55 -1.53 -5.80
C LEU A 18 -16.02 -0.28 -5.12
N GLY A 19 -16.71 0.87 -5.26
CA GLY A 19 -16.33 2.11 -4.59
C GLY A 19 -16.27 1.96 -3.07
N ARG A 20 -17.21 1.23 -2.46
CA ARG A 20 -17.21 0.96 -1.02
C ARG A 20 -16.06 0.04 -0.61
N VAL A 21 -15.77 -1.01 -1.38
CA VAL A 21 -14.66 -1.93 -1.10
C VAL A 21 -13.32 -1.20 -1.20
N ILE A 22 -13.12 -0.41 -2.26
CA ILE A 22 -11.92 0.42 -2.46
C ILE A 22 -11.74 1.38 -1.28
N ALA A 23 -12.81 2.06 -0.85
CA ALA A 23 -12.76 2.95 0.32
C ALA A 23 -12.38 2.20 1.61
N GLY A 24 -12.91 1.00 1.81
CA GLY A 24 -12.57 0.14 2.94
C GLY A 24 -11.11 -0.31 2.95
N GLU A 25 -10.58 -0.75 1.80
CA GLU A 25 -9.18 -1.14 1.66
C GLU A 25 -8.22 0.06 1.81
N ASN A 26 -8.60 1.24 1.30
CA ASN A 26 -7.84 2.47 1.53
C ASN A 26 -7.76 2.85 3.01
N ILE A 27 -8.82 2.63 3.79
CA ILE A 27 -8.80 2.84 5.24
C ILE A 27 -7.83 1.86 5.91
N LYS A 28 -7.88 0.56 5.54
CA LYS A 28 -6.97 -0.46 6.08
C LYS A 28 -5.51 -0.15 5.76
N LEU A 29 -5.21 0.22 4.51
CA LEU A 29 -3.87 0.60 4.08
C LEU A 29 -3.37 1.83 4.83
N ASN A 30 -4.22 2.85 5.00
CA ASN A 30 -3.86 4.03 5.79
C ASN A 30 -3.57 3.69 7.27
N ASN A 31 -4.37 2.81 7.87
CA ASN A 31 -4.12 2.36 9.25
C ASN A 31 -2.80 1.60 9.36
N HIS A 32 -2.48 0.75 8.38
CA HIS A 32 -1.19 0.05 8.31
C HIS A 32 -0.02 1.04 8.18
N LEU A 33 -0.15 2.04 7.30
CA LEU A 33 0.85 3.10 7.15
C LEU A 33 1.02 3.93 8.43
N ASN A 34 -0.06 4.18 9.17
CA ASN A 34 0.01 4.84 10.47
C ASN A 34 0.71 3.98 11.54
N ASP A 35 0.47 2.66 11.55
CA ASP A 35 1.17 1.74 12.46
C ASP A 35 2.67 1.66 12.13
N VAL A 36 3.04 1.57 10.86
CA VAL A 36 4.43 1.65 10.40
C VAL A 36 5.07 2.97 10.84
N ALA A 37 4.37 4.10 10.69
CA ALA A 37 4.84 5.41 11.15
C ALA A 37 5.07 5.43 12.67
N ALA A 38 4.16 4.88 13.46
CA ALA A 38 4.26 4.83 14.91
C ALA A 38 5.44 3.95 15.38
N ARG A 39 5.66 2.80 14.71
CA ARG A 39 6.81 1.92 15.00
C ARG A 39 8.14 2.58 14.64
N LEU A 40 8.21 3.26 13.49
CA LEU A 40 9.38 4.05 13.09
C LEU A 40 9.67 5.14 14.13
N GLU A 41 8.65 5.88 14.56
CA GLU A 41 8.80 6.92 15.58
C GLU A 41 9.30 6.35 16.92
N ALA A 42 8.71 5.25 17.38
CA ALA A 42 9.11 4.59 18.62
C ALA A 42 10.58 4.14 18.58
N GLN A 43 11.01 3.55 17.47
CA GLN A 43 12.39 3.10 17.30
C GLN A 43 13.38 4.27 17.20
N LEU A 44 13.00 5.35 16.52
CA LEU A 44 13.83 6.55 16.41
C LEU A 44 13.97 7.31 17.74
N ARG A 45 12.92 7.32 18.57
CA ARG A 45 12.92 7.96 19.90
C ARG A 45 13.63 7.13 20.98
N SER A 46 13.50 5.82 20.94
CA SER A 46 14.12 4.91 21.92
C SER A 46 15.57 4.54 21.59
N GLY A 47 15.98 4.73 20.33
CA GLY A 47 17.34 4.44 19.87
C GLY A 47 18.39 5.45 20.33
N LYS A 48 19.63 4.99 20.47
CA LYS A 48 20.81 5.88 20.63
C LYS A 48 20.95 6.78 19.40
N GLU A 49 21.47 8.00 19.61
CA GLU A 49 21.66 8.98 18.52
C GLU A 49 22.49 8.39 17.37
N PHE A 50 22.06 8.67 16.14
CA PHE A 50 22.78 8.26 14.95
C PHE A 50 24.03 9.11 14.76
N THR A 51 25.18 8.57 15.14
CA THR A 51 26.48 9.24 14.96
C THR A 51 27.17 8.77 13.68
N SER A 52 27.71 9.71 12.90
CA SER A 52 28.50 9.43 11.68
C SER A 52 29.72 8.54 11.94
N TYR A 53 30.28 8.59 13.15
CA TYR A 53 31.45 7.82 13.59
C TYR A 53 31.21 6.31 13.69
N GLN A 54 29.95 5.84 13.71
CA GLN A 54 29.60 4.44 13.91
C GLN A 54 28.85 3.86 12.71
N GLY A 55 29.44 3.99 11.52
CA GLY A 55 28.83 3.57 10.24
C GLY A 55 28.25 2.15 10.22
N ARG A 56 28.87 1.19 10.92
CA ARG A 56 28.37 -0.20 11.01
C ARG A 56 27.07 -0.32 11.82
N ARG A 57 26.95 0.44 12.93
CA ARG A 57 25.74 0.50 13.76
C ARG A 57 24.64 1.31 13.08
N LEU A 58 25.03 2.35 12.34
CA LEU A 58 24.12 3.13 11.53
C LEU A 58 23.46 2.28 10.44
N GLN A 59 24.25 1.48 9.71
CA GLN A 59 23.73 0.56 8.70
C GLN A 59 22.78 -0.48 9.29
N GLN A 60 23.10 -1.04 10.46
CA GLN A 60 22.19 -1.94 11.19
C GLN A 60 20.88 -1.25 11.55
N ALA A 61 20.93 -0.05 12.14
CA ALA A 61 19.72 0.66 12.51
C ALA A 61 18.89 1.10 11.30
N ILE A 62 19.52 1.45 10.18
CA ILE A 62 18.82 1.70 8.92
C ILE A 62 18.14 0.42 8.42
N GLY A 63 18.82 -0.73 8.50
CA GLY A 63 18.25 -2.03 8.15
C GLY A 63 17.02 -2.36 9.01
N ASP A 64 17.10 -2.12 10.31
CA ASP A 64 15.98 -2.36 11.23
C ASP A 64 14.79 -1.42 10.91
N LEU A 65 15.05 -0.13 10.63
CA LEU A 65 14.02 0.83 10.22
C LEU A 65 13.40 0.46 8.86
N ALA A 66 14.20 0.04 7.89
CA ALA A 66 13.70 -0.43 6.60
C ALA A 66 12.88 -1.73 6.74
N GLY A 67 13.24 -2.58 7.69
CA GLY A 67 12.50 -3.80 8.05
C GLY A 67 11.11 -3.52 8.62
N LEU A 68 10.90 -2.37 9.28
CA LEU A 68 9.58 -1.95 9.75
C LEU A 68 8.62 -1.55 8.63
N VAL A 69 9.15 -1.15 7.47
CA VAL A 69 8.36 -0.91 6.25
C VAL A 69 8.14 -2.24 5.54
N GLN A 70 7.31 -3.10 6.14
CA GLN A 70 6.70 -4.21 5.44
C GLN A 70 5.25 -3.84 5.17
N LEU A 71 4.94 -3.50 3.92
CA LEU A 71 3.56 -3.22 3.53
C LEU A 71 2.83 -4.54 3.33
N GLN A 72 1.76 -4.75 4.10
CA GLN A 72 0.91 -5.92 3.86
C GLN A 72 0.15 -5.69 2.55
N ARG A 73 0.36 -6.58 1.58
CA ARG A 73 -0.41 -6.57 0.33
C ARG A 73 -1.90 -6.79 0.64
N PRO A 74 -2.82 -6.01 0.06
CA PRO A 74 -4.25 -6.26 0.22
C PRO A 74 -4.60 -7.62 -0.37
N ASP A 75 -5.39 -8.41 0.35
CA ASP A 75 -5.91 -9.67 -0.20
C ASP A 75 -7.09 -9.36 -1.13
N LEU A 76 -6.85 -9.50 -2.43
CA LEU A 76 -7.86 -9.28 -3.46
C LEU A 76 -8.76 -10.51 -3.70
N THR A 77 -8.56 -11.62 -2.99
CA THR A 77 -9.30 -12.88 -3.20
C THR A 77 -10.80 -12.68 -3.02
N ASP A 78 -11.20 -11.93 -1.98
CA ASP A 78 -12.60 -11.66 -1.68
C ASP A 78 -13.22 -10.76 -2.75
N LEU A 79 -12.47 -9.77 -3.24
CA LEU A 79 -12.90 -8.90 -4.34
C LEU A 79 -13.07 -9.69 -5.64
N ALA A 80 -12.09 -10.51 -6.00
CA ALA A 80 -12.14 -11.37 -7.18
C ALA A 80 -13.30 -12.38 -7.10
N SER A 81 -13.59 -12.90 -5.90
CA SER A 81 -14.73 -13.79 -5.66
C SER A 81 -16.06 -13.07 -5.77
N MET A 82 -16.17 -11.84 -5.28
CA MET A 82 -17.38 -11.01 -5.45
C MET A 82 -17.63 -10.68 -6.92
N GLU A 83 -16.59 -10.32 -7.67
CA GLU A 83 -16.67 -10.05 -9.10
C GLU A 83 -17.05 -11.29 -9.92
N ALA A 84 -16.45 -12.44 -9.62
CA ALA A 84 -16.80 -13.69 -10.29
C ALA A 84 -18.27 -14.10 -10.03
N LYS A 85 -18.78 -13.91 -8.81
CA LYS A 85 -20.20 -14.14 -8.48
C LYS A 85 -21.13 -13.16 -9.19
N PHE A 86 -20.74 -11.90 -9.28
CA PHE A 86 -21.50 -10.91 -10.04
C PHE A 86 -21.55 -11.27 -11.53
N ALA A 87 -20.41 -11.64 -12.14
CA ALA A 87 -20.35 -12.06 -13.52
C ALA A 87 -21.22 -13.30 -13.79
N GLN A 88 -21.18 -14.29 -12.90
CA GLN A 88 -22.06 -15.46 -12.98
C GLN A 88 -23.55 -15.06 -12.92
N GLY A 89 -23.93 -14.20 -11.96
CA GLY A 89 -25.32 -13.75 -11.83
C GLY A 89 -25.81 -12.91 -13.01
N ALA A 90 -24.94 -12.08 -13.59
CA ALA A 90 -25.25 -11.27 -14.77
C ALA A 90 -25.39 -12.14 -16.03
N VAL A 91 -24.52 -13.14 -16.21
CA VAL A 91 -24.55 -14.03 -17.38
C VAL A 91 -25.66 -15.08 -17.28
N GLY A 92 -25.97 -15.54 -16.06
CA GLY A 92 -27.12 -16.41 -15.79
C GLY A 92 -28.47 -15.75 -16.13
N LYS A 93 -28.58 -14.43 -16.02
CA LYS A 93 -29.76 -13.67 -16.52
C LYS A 93 -29.90 -13.70 -18.04
N VAL A 94 -28.83 -14.00 -18.77
CA VAL A 94 -28.80 -14.16 -20.23
C VAL A 94 -28.91 -15.65 -20.64
N GLY A 95 -29.13 -16.56 -19.67
CA GLY A 95 -29.37 -17.99 -19.92
C GLY A 95 -28.12 -18.83 -20.16
N ILE A 96 -26.92 -18.28 -19.89
CA ILE A 96 -25.66 -19.01 -19.98
C ILE A 96 -25.21 -19.33 -18.55
N ASP A 97 -25.07 -20.61 -18.22
CA ASP A 97 -24.54 -21.05 -16.93
C ASP A 97 -23.01 -21.15 -17.01
N ILE A 98 -22.32 -20.41 -16.14
CA ILE A 98 -20.86 -20.40 -16.07
C ILE A 98 -20.46 -20.87 -14.67
N ALA A 99 -19.59 -21.89 -14.61
CA ALA A 99 -19.01 -22.34 -13.36
C ALA A 99 -17.98 -21.33 -12.83
N LEU A 100 -18.04 -21.04 -11.53
CA LEU A 100 -17.08 -20.14 -10.89
C LEU A 100 -15.67 -20.76 -10.91
N PRO A 101 -14.61 -20.02 -11.29
CA PRO A 101 -13.24 -20.51 -11.18
C PRO A 101 -12.87 -20.82 -9.73
N PRO A 102 -11.97 -21.78 -9.48
CA PRO A 102 -11.48 -22.06 -8.14
C PRO A 102 -10.69 -20.86 -7.59
N LYS A 103 -10.72 -20.66 -6.26
CA LYS A 103 -10.10 -19.49 -5.57
C LYS A 103 -8.65 -19.22 -5.99
N LYS A 104 -7.86 -20.27 -6.22
CA LYS A 104 -6.45 -20.16 -6.66
C LYS A 104 -6.30 -19.45 -8.02
N VAL A 105 -7.24 -19.66 -8.93
CA VAL A 105 -7.25 -18.99 -10.24
C VAL A 105 -7.65 -17.53 -10.07
N LEU A 106 -8.64 -17.24 -9.21
CA LEU A 106 -9.05 -15.88 -8.90
C LEU A 106 -7.92 -15.07 -8.24
N GLN A 107 -7.14 -15.69 -7.35
CA GLN A 107 -5.93 -15.10 -6.77
C GLN A 107 -4.88 -14.79 -7.84
N SER A 108 -4.57 -15.77 -8.70
CA SER A 108 -3.61 -15.56 -9.79
C SER A 108 -4.05 -14.44 -10.74
N VAL A 109 -5.33 -14.33 -11.06
CA VAL A 109 -5.86 -13.24 -11.92
C VAL A 109 -5.76 -11.90 -11.21
N ALA A 110 -6.06 -11.84 -9.90
CA ALA A 110 -5.94 -10.61 -9.13
C ALA A 110 -4.47 -10.17 -8.96
N ASP A 111 -3.54 -11.11 -8.73
CA ASP A 111 -2.11 -10.83 -8.60
C ASP A 111 -1.46 -10.38 -9.92
N THR A 112 -1.90 -10.96 -11.04
CA THR A 112 -1.42 -10.63 -12.39
C THR A 112 -2.16 -9.44 -13.01
N ALA A 113 -3.21 -8.93 -12.36
CA ALA A 113 -3.94 -7.77 -12.83
C ALA A 113 -2.96 -6.59 -12.96
N LEU A 114 -2.96 -5.97 -14.14
CA LEU A 114 -2.05 -4.87 -14.43
C LEU A 114 -2.55 -3.59 -13.78
N VAL A 115 -1.72 -3.00 -12.93
CA VAL A 115 -1.89 -1.66 -12.38
C VAL A 115 -0.78 -0.79 -12.97
N GLN A 116 -1.16 0.23 -13.74
CA GLN A 116 -0.22 1.16 -14.39
C GLN A 116 0.88 0.45 -15.22
N GLY A 117 0.55 -0.68 -15.87
CA GLY A 117 1.48 -1.43 -16.73
C GLY A 117 2.44 -2.39 -16.01
N ALA A 118 2.32 -2.58 -14.70
CA ALA A 118 2.99 -3.63 -13.94
C ALA A 118 1.96 -4.53 -13.23
N THR A 119 2.32 -5.76 -12.85
CA THR A 119 1.41 -6.58 -12.02
C THR A 119 1.18 -5.90 -10.68
N PHE A 120 0.01 -6.11 -10.07
CA PHE A 120 -0.31 -5.58 -8.75
C PHE A 120 0.76 -5.95 -7.69
N GLY A 121 1.26 -7.20 -7.75
CA GLY A 121 2.34 -7.66 -6.90
C GLY A 121 3.65 -6.91 -7.12
N ASP A 122 4.05 -6.69 -8.37
CA ASP A 122 5.26 -5.94 -8.70
C ASP A 122 5.15 -4.46 -8.31
N TRP A 123 3.97 -3.87 -8.49
CA TRP A 123 3.71 -2.49 -8.11
C TRP A 123 3.86 -2.29 -6.59
N PHE A 124 3.24 -3.16 -5.77
CA PHE A 124 3.38 -3.10 -4.31
C PHE A 124 4.83 -3.29 -3.86
N SER A 125 5.56 -4.21 -4.50
CA SER A 125 6.97 -4.46 -4.20
C SER A 125 7.85 -3.25 -4.53
N LYS A 126 7.55 -2.53 -5.63
CA LYS A 126 8.22 -1.27 -5.98
C LYS A 126 7.90 -0.15 -4.99
N LEU A 127 6.66 -0.03 -4.55
CA LEU A 127 6.25 0.94 -3.54
C LEU A 127 7.02 0.72 -2.22
N GLU A 128 7.05 -0.52 -1.72
CA GLU A 128 7.79 -0.90 -0.52
C GLU A 128 9.30 -0.62 -0.68
N GLY A 129 9.88 -0.99 -1.83
CA GLY A 129 11.28 -0.71 -2.15
C GLY A 129 11.61 0.78 -2.18
N SER A 130 10.74 1.60 -2.75
CA SER A 130 10.89 3.07 -2.80
C SER A 130 10.85 3.67 -1.41
N MET A 131 9.90 3.26 -0.56
CA MET A 131 9.80 3.76 0.82
C MET A 131 11.03 3.38 1.65
N ARG A 132 11.54 2.15 1.53
CA ARG A 132 12.78 1.72 2.18
C ARG A 132 13.99 2.53 1.75
N PHE A 133 14.12 2.76 0.44
CA PHE A 133 15.21 3.56 -0.13
C PHE A 133 15.17 5.00 0.37
N ASP A 134 13.98 5.60 0.41
CA ASP A 134 13.79 6.97 0.89
C ASP A 134 14.07 7.10 2.40
N ILE A 135 13.77 6.07 3.21
CA ILE A 135 14.18 6.02 4.64
C ILE A 135 15.70 5.97 4.78
N ASP A 136 16.37 5.06 4.07
CA ASP A 136 17.84 4.95 4.09
C ASP A 136 18.49 6.29 3.74
N ARG A 137 17.99 6.94 2.68
CA ARG A 137 18.45 8.27 2.26
C ARG A 137 18.21 9.32 3.34
N ALA A 138 17.00 9.38 3.91
CA ALA A 138 16.65 10.38 4.92
C ALA A 138 17.54 10.28 6.17
N VAL A 139 17.79 9.06 6.64
CA VAL A 139 18.68 8.81 7.80
C VAL A 139 20.11 9.20 7.47
N LYS A 140 20.68 8.76 6.34
CA LYS A 140 22.06 9.09 5.96
C LYS A 140 22.27 10.61 5.82
N VAL A 141 21.35 11.30 5.16
CA VAL A 141 21.45 12.77 5.01
C VAL A 141 21.33 13.45 6.37
N GLY A 142 20.42 13.01 7.24
CA GLY A 142 20.29 13.59 8.58
C GLY A 142 21.55 13.43 9.42
N VAL A 143 22.16 12.23 9.39
CA VAL A 143 23.43 11.98 10.09
C VAL A 143 24.57 12.83 9.52
N SER A 144 24.65 12.98 8.19
CA SER A 144 25.67 13.84 7.56
C SER A 144 25.52 15.32 7.93
N LEU A 145 24.29 15.77 8.17
CA LEU A 145 23.98 17.13 8.61
C LEU A 145 24.11 17.34 10.13
N GLY A 146 24.43 16.28 10.88
CA GLY A 146 24.49 16.33 12.35
C GLY A 146 23.11 16.48 13.01
N GLU A 147 22.03 16.08 12.32
CA GLU A 147 20.69 16.12 12.87
C GLU A 147 20.51 15.10 14.00
N THR A 148 19.71 15.47 15.00
CA THR A 148 19.27 14.56 16.06
C THR A 148 18.28 13.53 15.53
N ASN A 149 18.13 12.40 16.22
CA ASN A 149 17.14 11.38 15.85
C ASN A 149 15.70 11.95 15.76
N ALA A 150 15.37 12.95 16.60
CA ALA A 150 14.06 13.60 16.57
C ALA A 150 13.85 14.44 15.29
N GLN A 151 14.89 15.10 14.79
CA GLN A 151 14.84 15.84 13.52
C GLN A 151 14.76 14.88 12.32
N ILE A 152 15.52 13.78 12.36
CA ILE A 152 15.45 12.72 11.35
C ILE A 152 14.06 12.07 11.33
N ALA A 153 13.46 11.83 12.50
CA ALA A 153 12.11 11.31 12.61
C ALA A 153 11.07 12.27 12.02
N LYS A 154 11.17 13.57 12.31
CA LYS A 154 10.30 14.59 11.70
C LYS A 154 10.40 14.59 10.17
N ARG A 155 11.60 14.41 9.63
CA ARG A 155 11.90 14.29 8.19
C ARG A 155 11.37 12.99 7.57
N ILE A 156 11.29 11.89 8.30
CA ILE A 156 10.72 10.65 7.76
C ILE A 156 9.19 10.71 7.79
N LEU A 157 8.64 11.24 8.87
CA LEU A 157 7.20 11.28 9.16
C LEU A 157 6.49 12.46 8.49
N GLY A 158 7.21 13.50 8.07
CA GLY A 158 6.65 14.71 7.47
C GLY A 158 6.00 15.67 8.46
N ALA A 159 6.30 15.55 9.76
CA ALA A 159 5.62 16.26 10.85
C ALA A 159 6.09 17.73 11.06
N GLY A 160 6.58 18.40 10.01
CA GLY A 160 7.28 19.69 10.16
C GLY A 160 7.03 20.77 9.13
N GLY A 161 6.28 20.54 8.04
CA GLY A 161 6.08 21.54 6.98
C GLY A 161 7.34 21.96 6.21
N ASP A 162 8.53 21.53 6.65
CA ASP A 162 9.79 21.70 5.96
C ASP A 162 9.84 20.81 4.73
N LYS A 163 10.20 21.41 3.59
CA LYS A 163 10.23 20.83 2.24
C LYS A 163 11.34 19.77 2.03
N GLY A 164 11.74 19.06 3.09
CA GLY A 164 12.84 18.11 3.09
C GLY A 164 12.46 16.82 3.79
N GLY A 165 12.52 15.71 3.03
CA GLY A 165 12.12 14.36 3.43
C GLY A 165 10.63 14.28 3.76
N GLU A 166 9.87 13.65 2.88
CA GLU A 166 8.47 13.32 3.14
C GLU A 166 8.29 11.84 2.81
N VAL A 167 9.06 10.96 3.45
CA VAL A 167 9.08 9.55 3.04
C VAL A 167 7.71 8.90 3.23
N MET A 168 7.08 9.10 4.40
CA MET A 168 5.74 8.58 4.67
C MET A 168 4.65 9.31 3.87
N PRO A 169 4.61 10.67 3.79
CA PRO A 169 3.63 11.35 2.94
C PRO A 169 3.78 11.05 1.45
N ARG A 170 4.99 10.89 0.92
CA ARG A 170 5.23 10.48 -0.46
C ARG A 170 4.74 9.06 -0.71
N GLY A 171 5.13 8.09 0.12
CA GLY A 171 4.63 6.72 -0.01
C GLY A 171 3.10 6.63 0.07
N ARG A 172 2.46 7.46 0.91
CA ARG A 172 0.99 7.60 0.95
C ARG A 172 0.41 8.14 -0.36
N ARG A 173 1.02 9.18 -0.95
CA ARG A 173 0.58 9.73 -2.24
C ARG A 173 0.74 8.72 -3.36
N ASP A 174 1.88 8.04 -3.42
CA ASP A 174 2.16 7.04 -4.44
C ASP A 174 1.18 5.86 -4.30
N ALA A 175 0.87 5.45 -3.07
CA ALA A 175 -0.13 4.42 -2.79
C ALA A 175 -1.56 4.81 -3.21
N MET A 176 -1.92 6.09 -3.11
CA MET A 176 -3.24 6.63 -3.48
C MET A 176 -3.34 7.10 -4.94
N SER A 177 -2.27 6.98 -5.73
CA SER A 177 -2.22 7.43 -7.13
C SER A 177 -2.86 6.44 -8.12
N ILE A 178 -3.45 5.36 -7.62
CA ILE A 178 -4.20 4.34 -8.37
C ILE A 178 -5.69 4.54 -8.08
#